data_AF-A0A1Y3N8X2-F1
#
_entry.id   AF-A0A1Y3N8X2-F1
#
_cell.length_a   1.000
_cell.length_b   1.000
_cell.length_c   1.000
_cell.angle_alpha   90.00
_cell.angle_beta   90.00
_cell.angle_gamma   90.00
#
_symmetry.space_group_name_H-M   'P 1'
#
loop_
_entity.id
_entity.type
_entity.pdbx_description
1 polymer ?
#
loop_
_entity_poly.entity_id
_entity_poly.type
_entity_poly.pdbx_seq_one_letter_code
_entity_poly.pdbx_strand_id
1 'polypeptide(L)'
;MSRIDPDQCTFRGNVIINKGNCYYTSYGGETTIENLISRPKIRFYDIDANYNRALTEYGWCDYSPEVTDATWMSNINQNLTLNQINIPGTHDSGTKTGKLYYLSDIFDEAIKFLHYYPSETVIIHLKNDAVVLYDDREGYNPNKKEFGTMEYYYEIAKLSIYNFSSIYNTLYCNYFYKENELFPTLEKAKGKIVLLTRGDFLFKEPIYNNPISVGKKLDIPEMGSCNDHSWYSHINLTYPATKLTEIHKPLNYPKDAIDYVNNFHETCFPRIKISIEGYNYLVQDNYILPKEEKWSIIKDTIDNNTPTGYEKDKAIFNIYGKDHSNTSMFYDKDNKNILTINFMNIQAAKKFLRSIKGFANDINDKLYDYLKNKSNIHNQWMILDFPSPDLICRIRETTNNGLTKRSEIQNNAIQVGDYLIYLDLYYYIQTLPSVSDDDIPACLQRKTIINSQGQSQELIKTNNKCVNNKMNKWFIRQN
;
A
#
# COMPACT_ATOMS: atom_id res chain seq x y z
N MET A 1 9.42 -7.54 -35.10
CA MET A 1 9.56 -6.90 -33.76
C MET A 1 10.92 -7.27 -33.21
N SER A 2 11.60 -6.33 -32.54
CA SER A 2 12.97 -6.52 -32.03
C SER A 2 12.99 -7.33 -30.73
N ARG A 3 14.02 -8.16 -30.56
CA ARG A 3 14.36 -8.82 -29.29
C ARG A 3 14.46 -7.77 -28.18
N ILE A 4 13.75 -7.99 -27.08
CA ILE A 4 13.84 -7.14 -25.87
C ILE A 4 14.78 -7.84 -24.90
N ASP A 5 15.85 -7.17 -24.52
CA ASP A 5 16.79 -7.67 -23.52
C ASP A 5 16.24 -7.34 -22.10
N PRO A 6 16.03 -8.35 -21.23
CA PRO A 6 15.61 -8.13 -19.85
C PRO A 6 16.45 -7.08 -19.11
N ASP A 7 17.75 -6.95 -19.40
CA ASP A 7 18.66 -6.01 -18.74
C ASP A 7 18.35 -4.54 -19.04
N GLN A 8 17.57 -4.28 -20.09
CA GLN A 8 17.09 -2.95 -20.48
C GLN A 8 15.75 -2.61 -19.85
N CYS A 9 15.06 -3.58 -19.25
CA CYS A 9 13.75 -3.40 -18.67
C CYS A 9 13.85 -3.16 -17.15
N THR A 10 12.89 -2.42 -16.60
CA THR A 10 12.79 -2.24 -15.15
C THR A 10 12.03 -3.42 -14.56
N PHE A 11 12.52 -3.98 -13.44
CA PHE A 11 11.81 -5.01 -12.69
C PHE A 11 10.36 -4.59 -12.39
N ARG A 12 9.38 -5.45 -12.69
CA ARG A 12 7.95 -5.17 -12.53
C ARG A 12 7.29 -5.95 -11.40
N GLY A 13 7.81 -7.13 -11.07
CA GLY A 13 7.26 -7.99 -10.04
C GLY A 13 7.66 -9.44 -10.23
N ASN A 14 6.89 -10.36 -9.66
CA ASN A 14 7.13 -11.80 -9.76
C ASN A 14 5.96 -12.53 -10.45
N VAL A 15 6.24 -13.65 -11.10
CA VAL A 15 5.25 -14.54 -11.73
C VAL A 15 5.62 -16.01 -11.47
N ILE A 16 4.63 -16.89 -11.55
CA ILE A 16 4.85 -18.33 -11.67
C ILE A 16 4.95 -18.65 -13.15
N ILE A 17 6.10 -19.18 -13.56
CA ILE A 17 6.29 -19.68 -14.93
C ILE A 17 5.80 -21.11 -15.04
N ASN A 18 4.97 -21.35 -16.06
CA ASN A 18 4.47 -22.68 -16.36
C ASN A 18 5.62 -23.59 -16.79
N LYS A 19 5.46 -24.89 -16.58
CA LYS A 19 6.41 -25.87 -17.14
C LYS A 19 6.38 -25.74 -18.66
N GLY A 20 7.52 -25.48 -19.29
CA GLY A 20 7.57 -25.27 -20.73
C GLY A 20 8.85 -24.62 -21.21
N ASN A 21 8.79 -24.08 -22.43
CA ASN A 21 9.91 -23.37 -23.03
C ASN A 21 9.78 -21.86 -22.77
N CYS A 22 10.92 -21.19 -22.73
CA CYS A 22 10.99 -19.74 -22.83
C CYS A 22 11.57 -19.35 -24.19
N TYR A 23 11.25 -18.15 -24.64
CA TYR A 23 11.52 -17.70 -26.01
C TYR A 23 12.24 -16.35 -26.03
N TYR A 24 12.94 -16.06 -27.13
CA TYR A 24 13.54 -14.73 -27.33
C TYR A 24 12.50 -13.62 -27.59
N THR A 25 11.27 -13.98 -27.97
CA THR A 25 10.18 -13.04 -28.29
C THR A 25 8.87 -13.46 -27.65
N SER A 26 7.94 -12.52 -27.43
CA SER A 26 6.66 -12.79 -26.76
C SER A 26 5.72 -13.70 -27.56
N TYR A 27 5.76 -13.67 -28.90
CA TYR A 27 4.98 -14.56 -29.76
C TYR A 27 5.61 -15.95 -29.93
N GLY A 28 6.88 -16.13 -29.56
CA GLY A 28 7.55 -17.42 -29.48
C GLY A 28 8.72 -17.54 -30.46
N GLY A 29 8.91 -18.72 -31.04
CA GLY A 29 9.97 -19.00 -32.01
C GLY A 29 11.19 -19.65 -31.38
N GLU A 30 12.37 -19.05 -31.57
CA GLU A 30 13.61 -19.57 -31.00
C GLU A 30 13.54 -19.62 -29.47
N THR A 31 13.88 -20.80 -28.94
CA THR A 31 13.89 -21.09 -27.51
C THR A 31 15.14 -20.51 -26.87
N THR A 32 14.96 -19.81 -25.75
CA THR A 32 16.06 -19.39 -24.86
C THR A 32 16.42 -20.51 -23.90
N ILE A 33 15.39 -21.16 -23.35
CA ILE A 33 15.49 -22.31 -22.46
C ILE A 33 14.41 -23.31 -22.82
N GLU A 34 14.80 -24.57 -22.92
CA GLU A 34 13.90 -25.69 -23.15
C GLU A 34 13.60 -26.43 -21.85
N ASN A 35 12.37 -26.95 -21.75
CA ASN A 35 11.94 -27.83 -20.65
C ASN A 35 12.20 -27.23 -19.26
N LEU A 36 11.92 -25.93 -19.10
CA LEU A 36 11.99 -25.28 -17.81
C LEU A 36 10.98 -25.98 -16.88
N ILE A 37 11.50 -26.67 -15.88
CA ILE A 37 10.70 -27.25 -14.81
C ILE A 37 10.02 -26.07 -14.09
N SER A 38 8.71 -26.17 -13.81
CA SER A 38 7.95 -25.06 -13.24
C SER A 38 8.69 -24.49 -12.04
N ARG A 39 9.03 -23.20 -12.10
CA ARG A 39 9.69 -22.52 -10.98
C ARG A 39 8.64 -21.82 -10.15
N PRO A 40 8.71 -21.92 -8.81
CA PRO A 40 7.64 -21.47 -7.92
C PRO A 40 7.46 -19.95 -7.92
N LYS A 41 8.49 -19.16 -8.25
CA LYS A 41 8.40 -17.69 -8.36
C LYS A 41 9.63 -17.13 -9.06
N ILE A 42 9.46 -16.34 -10.12
CA ILE A 42 10.58 -15.65 -10.78
C ILE A 42 10.25 -14.20 -11.09
N ARG A 43 11.28 -13.36 -11.21
CA ARG A 43 11.14 -11.96 -11.57
C ARG A 43 10.68 -11.81 -13.02
N PHE A 44 9.74 -10.90 -13.27
CA PHE A 44 9.41 -10.45 -14.61
C PHE A 44 9.67 -8.95 -14.80
N TYR A 45 9.88 -8.59 -16.05
CA TYR A 45 10.24 -7.25 -16.50
C TYR A 45 9.19 -6.66 -17.46
N ASP A 46 8.40 -7.53 -18.11
CA ASP A 46 7.30 -7.16 -18.98
C ASP A 46 6.27 -8.31 -19.09
N ILE A 47 5.03 -8.01 -19.50
CA ILE A 47 3.97 -9.00 -19.74
C ILE A 47 3.34 -8.73 -21.09
N ASP A 48 3.23 -9.78 -21.90
CA ASP A 48 2.44 -9.79 -23.12
C ASP A 48 1.16 -10.60 -22.87
N ALA A 49 0.08 -9.87 -22.58
CA ALA A 49 -1.21 -10.45 -22.28
C ALA A 49 -1.83 -11.18 -23.49
N ASN A 50 -1.47 -10.82 -24.73
CA ASN A 50 -2.04 -11.47 -25.92
C ASN A 50 -1.52 -12.90 -26.09
N TYR A 51 -0.27 -13.15 -25.69
CA TYR A 51 0.35 -14.47 -25.75
C TYR A 51 0.47 -15.17 -24.39
N ASN A 52 -0.04 -14.53 -23.32
CA ASN A 52 0.09 -15.01 -21.95
C ASN A 52 1.54 -15.35 -21.56
N ARG A 53 2.47 -14.44 -21.89
CA ARG A 53 3.90 -14.58 -21.59
C ARG A 53 4.44 -13.45 -20.73
N ALA A 54 5.37 -13.77 -19.86
CA ALA A 54 6.12 -12.80 -19.07
C ALA A 54 7.58 -12.79 -19.54
N LEU A 55 8.14 -11.60 -19.75
CA LEU A 55 9.57 -11.42 -19.97
C LEU A 55 10.30 -11.58 -18.65
N THR A 56 11.18 -12.56 -18.57
CA THR A 56 11.90 -12.94 -17.35
C THR A 56 13.40 -12.99 -17.61
N GLU A 57 14.19 -13.35 -16.60
CA GLU A 57 15.63 -13.61 -16.78
C GLU A 57 15.95 -14.80 -17.70
N TYR A 58 14.93 -15.61 -18.01
CA TYR A 58 15.00 -16.74 -18.93
C TYR A 58 14.45 -16.42 -20.32
N GLY A 59 14.03 -15.18 -20.60
CA GLY A 59 13.29 -14.80 -21.80
C GLY A 59 11.78 -14.75 -21.58
N TRP A 60 11.01 -14.76 -22.65
CA TRP A 60 9.55 -14.77 -22.63
C TRP A 60 9.03 -16.17 -22.32
N CYS A 61 8.52 -16.37 -21.12
CA CYS A 61 8.02 -17.67 -20.67
C CYS A 61 6.49 -17.63 -20.55
N ASP A 62 5.83 -18.74 -20.85
CA ASP A 62 4.43 -18.92 -20.48
C ASP A 62 4.32 -18.79 -18.96
N TYR A 63 3.43 -17.93 -18.50
CA TYR A 63 3.24 -17.71 -17.07
C TYR A 63 1.80 -17.99 -16.68
N SER A 64 1.63 -18.39 -15.43
CA SER A 64 0.39 -18.21 -14.73
C SER A 64 0.55 -16.92 -13.93
N PRO A 65 -0.31 -15.89 -14.10
CA PRO A 65 -0.33 -14.80 -13.15
C PRO A 65 -0.44 -15.43 -11.76
N GLU A 66 0.32 -14.94 -10.79
CA GLU A 66 0.10 -15.33 -9.40
C GLU A 66 -1.32 -14.87 -9.06
N VAL A 67 -2.30 -15.75 -9.26
CA VAL A 67 -3.69 -15.54 -8.85
C VAL A 67 -3.71 -15.25 -7.36
N THR A 68 -2.72 -15.73 -6.62
CA THR A 68 -2.50 -15.46 -5.19
C THR A 68 -2.50 -13.98 -4.84
N ASP A 69 -1.95 -13.10 -5.69
CA ASP A 69 -1.90 -11.66 -5.40
C ASP A 69 -3.20 -10.97 -5.76
N ALA A 70 -3.82 -11.37 -6.87
CA ALA A 70 -5.10 -10.83 -7.31
C ALA A 70 -6.31 -11.43 -6.58
N THR A 71 -6.13 -12.52 -5.82
CA THR A 71 -7.18 -13.18 -5.04
C THR A 71 -6.78 -13.39 -3.57
N TRP A 72 -5.95 -12.52 -3.01
CA TRP A 72 -5.40 -12.75 -1.67
C TRP A 72 -6.49 -12.76 -0.59
N MET A 73 -7.56 -11.96 -0.76
CA MET A 73 -8.69 -11.93 0.16
C MET A 73 -9.53 -13.22 0.12
N SER A 74 -9.47 -13.99 -0.96
CA SER A 74 -10.10 -15.33 -1.01
C SER A 74 -9.63 -16.27 0.09
N ASN A 75 -8.41 -16.06 0.60
CA ASN A 75 -7.79 -16.87 1.64
C ASN A 75 -8.07 -16.35 3.05
N ILE A 76 -8.76 -15.22 3.21
CA ILE A 76 -9.08 -14.64 4.51
C ILE A 76 -10.36 -15.28 5.08
N ASN A 77 -10.49 -15.28 6.41
CA ASN A 77 -11.77 -15.64 7.04
C ASN A 77 -12.86 -14.64 6.65
N GLN A 78 -13.88 -15.15 5.96
CA GLN A 78 -14.92 -14.36 5.31
C GLN A 78 -15.87 -13.66 6.29
N ASN A 79 -15.85 -14.09 7.55
CA ASN A 79 -16.62 -13.47 8.64
C ASN A 79 -15.92 -12.23 9.24
N LEU A 80 -14.67 -11.94 8.87
CA LEU A 80 -14.00 -10.74 9.33
C LEU A 80 -14.60 -9.51 8.65
N THR A 81 -14.80 -8.45 9.42
CA THR A 81 -15.13 -7.12 8.89
C THR A 81 -13.91 -6.46 8.27
N LEU A 82 -14.11 -5.56 7.29
CA LEU A 82 -13.00 -4.96 6.55
C LEU A 82 -12.01 -4.19 7.44
N ASN A 83 -12.47 -3.61 8.56
CA ASN A 83 -11.59 -2.96 9.52
C ASN A 83 -10.73 -3.95 10.34
N GLN A 84 -11.04 -5.24 10.30
CA GLN A 84 -10.26 -6.29 10.95
C GLN A 84 -9.17 -6.89 10.06
N ILE A 85 -9.09 -6.46 8.79
CA ILE A 85 -8.13 -6.95 7.80
C ILE A 85 -7.03 -5.90 7.66
N ASN A 86 -5.76 -6.33 7.61
CA ASN A 86 -4.70 -5.40 7.24
C ASN A 86 -4.72 -5.20 5.73
N ILE A 87 -5.01 -3.96 5.30
CA ILE A 87 -5.21 -3.65 3.88
C ILE A 87 -4.11 -2.70 3.42
N PRO A 88 -3.28 -3.09 2.43
CA PRO A 88 -2.43 -2.15 1.72
C PRO A 88 -3.30 -1.27 0.80
N GLY A 89 -3.13 0.04 0.90
CA GLY A 89 -3.78 1.03 0.05
C GLY A 89 -2.76 1.87 -0.71
N THR A 90 -3.23 2.64 -1.69
CA THR A 90 -2.41 3.61 -2.40
C THR A 90 -2.90 5.02 -2.14
N HIS A 91 -1.98 5.93 -1.88
CA HIS A 91 -2.24 7.36 -1.77
C HIS A 91 -2.31 7.98 -3.18
N ASP A 92 -3.24 8.90 -3.41
CA ASP A 92 -3.47 9.58 -4.70
C ASP A 92 -3.39 8.66 -5.93
N SER A 93 -4.13 7.53 -5.87
CA SER A 93 -4.03 6.40 -6.81
C SER A 93 -4.11 6.78 -8.29
N GLY A 94 -4.80 7.87 -8.63
CA GLY A 94 -4.98 8.34 -10.01
C GLY A 94 -3.78 9.06 -10.62
N THR A 95 -2.72 9.36 -9.86
CA THR A 95 -1.59 10.21 -10.32
C THR A 95 -0.65 9.52 -11.31
N LYS A 96 -0.81 8.21 -11.54
CA LYS A 96 0.18 7.35 -12.22
C LYS A 96 0.31 7.57 -13.73
N THR A 97 -0.64 8.21 -14.41
CA THR A 97 -0.75 8.07 -15.87
C THR A 97 -0.17 9.23 -16.69
N GLY A 98 0.20 10.35 -16.08
CA GLY A 98 0.59 11.57 -16.83
C GLY A 98 -0.50 12.08 -17.79
N LYS A 99 -1.70 11.50 -17.69
CA LYS A 99 -2.93 11.82 -18.43
C LYS A 99 -3.98 12.20 -17.41
N LEU A 100 -5.02 12.91 -17.86
CA LEU A 100 -6.22 13.06 -17.05
C LEU A 100 -6.81 11.67 -16.81
N TYR A 101 -7.11 11.38 -15.55
CA TYR A 101 -7.70 10.12 -15.12
C TYR A 101 -8.99 10.44 -14.40
N TYR A 102 -10.12 10.04 -15.00
CA TYR A 102 -11.44 10.40 -14.53
C TYR A 102 -11.93 9.39 -13.49
N LEU A 103 -12.87 9.82 -12.63
CA LEU A 103 -13.45 8.93 -11.63
C LEU A 103 -14.14 7.71 -12.26
N SER A 104 -14.73 7.87 -13.44
CA SER A 104 -15.30 6.77 -14.23
C SER A 104 -14.25 5.72 -14.61
N ASP A 105 -13.04 6.15 -14.98
CA ASP A 105 -11.96 5.22 -15.37
C ASP A 105 -11.56 4.34 -14.17
N ILE A 106 -11.50 4.93 -12.97
CA ILE A 106 -11.21 4.21 -11.72
C ILE A 106 -12.30 3.18 -11.42
N PHE A 107 -13.58 3.56 -11.54
CA PHE A 107 -14.68 2.63 -11.31
C PHE A 107 -14.71 1.50 -12.34
N ASP A 108 -14.48 1.79 -13.61
CA ASP A 108 -14.46 0.79 -14.68
C ASP A 108 -13.31 -0.22 -14.48
N GLU A 109 -12.12 0.25 -14.09
CA GLU A 109 -11.00 -0.63 -13.77
C GLU A 109 -11.26 -1.50 -12.53
N ALA A 110 -11.83 -0.93 -11.48
CA ALA A 110 -12.21 -1.67 -10.28
C ALA A 110 -13.29 -2.73 -10.57
N ILE A 111 -14.31 -2.39 -11.36
CA ILE A 111 -15.37 -3.33 -11.78
C ILE A 111 -14.79 -4.45 -12.63
N LYS A 112 -13.92 -4.13 -13.58
CA LYS A 112 -13.22 -5.14 -14.39
C LYS A 112 -12.40 -6.08 -13.50
N PHE A 113 -11.65 -5.55 -12.54
CA PHE A 113 -10.91 -6.36 -11.58
C PHE A 113 -11.84 -7.29 -10.78
N LEU A 114 -12.90 -6.75 -10.18
CA LEU A 114 -13.86 -7.53 -9.39
C LEU A 114 -14.66 -8.55 -10.21
N HIS A 115 -14.86 -8.30 -11.51
CA HIS A 115 -15.45 -9.26 -12.41
C HIS A 115 -14.55 -10.49 -12.61
N TYR A 116 -13.24 -10.27 -12.79
CA TYR A 116 -12.27 -11.37 -12.92
C TYR A 116 -11.93 -12.03 -11.57
N TYR A 117 -12.02 -11.30 -10.47
CA TYR A 117 -11.65 -11.73 -9.12
C TYR A 117 -12.78 -11.46 -8.12
N PRO A 118 -13.92 -12.18 -8.22
CA PRO A 118 -15.12 -11.91 -7.41
C PRO A 118 -14.95 -12.25 -5.93
N SER A 119 -13.84 -12.89 -5.54
CA SER A 119 -13.49 -13.15 -4.14
C SER A 119 -12.87 -11.95 -3.43
N GLU A 120 -12.53 -10.89 -4.16
CA GLU A 120 -11.93 -9.68 -3.63
C GLU A 120 -12.97 -8.59 -3.40
N THR A 121 -12.55 -7.53 -2.72
CA THR A 121 -13.31 -6.28 -2.61
C THR A 121 -12.38 -5.11 -2.87
N VAL A 122 -12.92 -3.99 -3.35
CA VAL A 122 -12.15 -2.75 -3.55
C VAL A 122 -12.73 -1.68 -2.64
N ILE A 123 -11.87 -1.01 -1.86
CA ILE A 123 -12.27 0.16 -1.07
C ILE A 123 -11.82 1.40 -1.83
N ILE A 124 -12.75 2.31 -2.12
CA ILE A 124 -12.43 3.60 -2.75
C ILE A 124 -12.80 4.70 -1.77
N HIS A 125 -11.82 5.52 -1.37
CA HIS A 125 -12.04 6.65 -0.47
C HIS A 125 -12.07 7.96 -1.25
N LEU A 126 -13.26 8.55 -1.39
CA LEU A 126 -13.46 9.82 -2.09
C LEU A 126 -13.23 11.00 -1.16
N LYS A 127 -12.55 12.02 -1.67
CA LYS A 127 -12.34 13.32 -1.06
C LYS A 127 -12.53 14.40 -2.13
N ASN A 128 -13.17 15.51 -1.78
CA ASN A 128 -13.14 16.69 -2.62
C ASN A 128 -11.75 17.32 -2.53
N ASP A 129 -11.00 17.29 -3.64
CA ASP A 129 -9.69 17.93 -3.73
C ASP A 129 -9.74 19.03 -4.79
N ALA A 130 -9.50 20.27 -4.37
CA ALA A 130 -9.60 21.47 -5.21
C ALA A 130 -10.94 21.62 -5.97
N VAL A 131 -12.04 21.10 -5.43
CA VAL A 131 -13.38 21.25 -6.01
C VAL A 131 -13.99 22.58 -5.55
N VAL A 132 -14.42 23.41 -6.49
CA VAL A 132 -15.19 24.63 -6.20
C VAL A 132 -16.68 24.30 -6.31
N LEU A 133 -17.34 24.26 -5.15
CA LEU A 133 -18.78 24.01 -5.03
C LEU A 133 -19.44 25.25 -4.43
N TYR A 134 -20.62 25.61 -4.91
CA TYR A 134 -21.47 26.58 -4.21
C TYR A 134 -22.51 25.87 -3.34
N ASP A 135 -22.97 26.56 -2.30
CA ASP A 135 -24.04 26.08 -1.44
C ASP A 135 -25.38 26.28 -2.15
N ASP A 136 -26.09 25.18 -2.42
CA ASP A 136 -27.38 25.19 -3.11
C ASP A 136 -28.44 26.03 -2.36
N ARG A 137 -28.22 26.31 -1.07
CA ARG A 137 -29.09 27.18 -0.26
C ARG A 137 -29.01 28.66 -0.64
N GLU A 138 -27.96 29.10 -1.34
CA GLU A 138 -27.80 30.50 -1.77
C GLU A 138 -28.55 30.83 -3.08
N GLY A 139 -29.21 29.85 -3.68
CA GLY A 139 -29.97 30.01 -4.92
C GLY A 139 -29.14 29.80 -6.19
N TYR A 140 -29.76 29.19 -7.21
CA TYR A 140 -29.11 28.91 -8.49
C TYR A 140 -28.69 30.21 -9.19
N ASN A 141 -27.38 30.35 -9.46
CA ASN A 141 -26.85 31.43 -10.27
C ASN A 141 -26.48 30.90 -11.67
N PRO A 142 -27.30 31.17 -12.71
CA PRO A 142 -27.09 30.65 -14.07
C PRO A 142 -25.77 31.11 -14.72
N ASN A 143 -25.11 32.13 -14.16
CA ASN A 143 -23.85 32.65 -14.68
C ASN A 143 -22.61 31.96 -14.08
N LYS A 144 -22.78 31.11 -13.05
CA LYS A 144 -21.69 30.33 -12.48
C LYS A 144 -21.59 28.98 -13.21
N LYS A 145 -20.44 28.70 -13.84
CA LYS A 145 -20.11 27.40 -14.44
C LYS A 145 -19.73 26.33 -13.42
N GLU A 146 -20.15 26.49 -12.17
CA GLU A 146 -19.79 25.64 -11.04
C GLU A 146 -20.94 24.67 -10.76
N PHE A 147 -20.66 23.55 -10.12
CA PHE A 147 -21.71 22.65 -9.66
C PHE A 147 -22.27 23.10 -8.32
N GLY A 148 -23.58 22.94 -8.17
CA GLY A 148 -24.18 22.88 -6.86
C GLY A 148 -23.64 21.68 -6.08
N THR A 149 -23.49 21.79 -4.76
CA THR A 149 -22.92 20.70 -3.95
C THR A 149 -23.71 19.38 -4.13
N MET A 150 -25.04 19.47 -4.13
CA MET A 150 -25.93 18.32 -4.34
C MET A 150 -25.85 17.78 -5.78
N GLU A 151 -25.73 18.67 -6.77
CA GLU A 151 -25.62 18.29 -8.18
C GLU A 151 -24.30 17.53 -8.44
N TYR A 152 -23.19 18.05 -7.88
CA TYR A 152 -21.89 17.40 -7.97
C TYR A 152 -21.92 15.97 -7.41
N TYR A 153 -22.50 15.78 -6.22
CA TYR A 153 -22.62 14.44 -5.63
C TYR A 153 -23.61 13.55 -6.36
N TYR A 154 -24.66 14.12 -6.98
CA TYR A 154 -25.56 13.37 -7.84
C TYR A 154 -24.86 12.83 -9.09
N GLU A 155 -23.95 13.60 -9.71
CA GLU A 155 -23.15 13.11 -10.83
C GLU A 155 -22.21 11.97 -10.41
N ILE A 156 -21.61 12.04 -9.22
CA ILE A 156 -20.85 10.89 -8.67
C ILE A 156 -21.77 9.67 -8.47
N ALA A 157 -22.99 9.87 -7.97
CA ALA A 157 -23.97 8.80 -7.81
C ALA A 157 -24.33 8.14 -9.15
N LYS A 158 -24.54 8.94 -10.21
CA LYS A 158 -24.80 8.44 -11.58
C LYS A 158 -23.65 7.62 -12.16
N LEU A 159 -22.41 7.92 -11.77
CA LEU A 159 -21.25 7.12 -12.13
C LEU A 159 -21.12 5.83 -11.30
N SER A 160 -21.87 5.68 -10.20
CA SER A 160 -21.69 4.60 -9.22
C SER A 160 -23.00 3.88 -8.86
N ILE A 161 -23.56 4.18 -7.68
CA ILE A 161 -24.71 3.49 -7.09
C ILE A 161 -26.02 3.72 -7.85
N TYR A 162 -26.05 4.71 -8.74
CA TYR A 162 -27.18 5.09 -9.60
C TYR A 162 -26.90 4.86 -11.09
N ASN A 163 -25.85 4.11 -11.42
CA ASN A 163 -25.57 3.69 -12.78
C ASN A 163 -26.35 2.40 -13.12
N PHE A 164 -27.42 2.51 -13.92
CA PHE A 164 -28.25 1.37 -14.34
C PHE A 164 -27.83 0.78 -15.69
N SER A 165 -26.68 1.16 -16.24
CA SER A 165 -26.11 0.47 -17.40
C SER A 165 -25.71 -0.97 -17.04
N SER A 166 -25.60 -1.84 -18.04
CA SER A 166 -25.18 -3.23 -17.86
C SER A 166 -23.76 -3.42 -18.40
N ILE A 167 -22.88 -4.00 -17.58
CA ILE A 167 -21.53 -4.42 -17.95
C ILE A 167 -21.30 -5.84 -17.45
N TYR A 168 -20.70 -6.70 -18.29
CA TYR A 168 -20.50 -8.13 -17.96
C TYR A 168 -21.79 -8.85 -17.51
N ASN A 169 -22.92 -8.57 -18.17
CA ASN A 169 -24.25 -9.08 -17.83
C ASN A 169 -24.74 -8.76 -16.40
N THR A 170 -24.17 -7.74 -15.77
CA THR A 170 -24.51 -7.28 -14.43
C THR A 170 -24.78 -5.77 -14.47
N LEU A 171 -25.79 -5.30 -13.73
CA LEU A 171 -26.00 -3.86 -13.62
C LEU A 171 -24.78 -3.21 -12.94
N TYR A 172 -24.30 -2.09 -13.49
CA TYR A 172 -23.12 -1.39 -13.00
C TYR A 172 -23.22 -1.07 -11.50
N CYS A 173 -24.37 -0.55 -11.07
CA CYS A 173 -24.62 -0.23 -9.66
C CYS A 173 -24.62 -1.45 -8.73
N ASN A 174 -24.73 -2.69 -9.25
CA ASN A 174 -24.63 -3.90 -8.43
C ASN A 174 -23.18 -4.20 -8.02
N TYR A 175 -22.18 -3.57 -8.63
CA TYR A 175 -20.80 -3.66 -8.15
C TYR A 175 -20.51 -2.78 -6.94
N PHE A 176 -21.47 -2.00 -6.44
CA PHE A 176 -21.27 -1.16 -5.25
C PHE A 176 -21.98 -1.76 -4.04
N TYR A 177 -21.33 -1.73 -2.88
CA TYR A 177 -21.94 -2.14 -1.61
C TYR A 177 -22.93 -1.07 -1.12
N LYS A 178 -24.18 -1.48 -0.82
CA LYS A 178 -25.30 -0.57 -0.53
C LYS A 178 -25.94 -0.73 0.85
N GLU A 179 -25.56 -1.74 1.63
CA GLU A 179 -26.15 -1.93 2.97
C GLU A 179 -25.61 -0.88 3.96
N ASN A 180 -26.10 -0.87 5.20
CA ASN A 180 -25.89 0.26 6.12
C ASN A 180 -24.56 0.23 6.87
N GLU A 181 -23.92 -0.93 6.98
CA GLU A 181 -22.69 -1.11 7.73
C GLU A 181 -21.52 -0.27 7.18
N LEU A 182 -20.78 0.38 8.08
CA LEU A 182 -19.57 1.14 7.71
C LEU A 182 -18.46 0.20 7.22
N PHE A 183 -18.28 -0.93 7.93
CA PHE A 183 -17.32 -1.97 7.57
C PHE A 183 -18.05 -3.32 7.41
N PRO A 184 -18.47 -3.69 6.18
CA PRO A 184 -19.06 -5.00 5.93
C PRO A 184 -18.11 -6.14 6.31
N THR A 185 -18.65 -7.34 6.52
CA THR A 185 -17.85 -8.56 6.48
C THR A 185 -17.29 -8.74 5.07
N LEU A 186 -16.13 -9.40 4.96
CA LEU A 186 -15.53 -9.70 3.67
C LEU A 186 -16.50 -10.47 2.78
N GLU A 187 -17.27 -11.41 3.35
CA GLU A 187 -18.30 -12.15 2.60
C GLU A 187 -19.34 -11.22 1.95
N LYS A 188 -19.79 -10.17 2.67
CA LYS A 188 -20.74 -9.18 2.13
C LYS A 188 -20.11 -8.25 1.08
N ALA A 189 -18.81 -7.99 1.21
CA ALA A 189 -18.08 -7.03 0.38
C ALA A 189 -17.51 -7.63 -0.93
N LYS A 190 -17.46 -8.96 -1.04
CA LYS A 190 -16.92 -9.69 -2.20
C LYS A 190 -17.58 -9.31 -3.51
N GLY A 191 -16.74 -9.07 -4.53
CA GLY A 191 -17.18 -8.64 -5.85
C GLY A 191 -17.80 -7.23 -5.84
N LYS A 192 -17.64 -6.47 -4.75
CA LYS A 192 -18.17 -5.11 -4.59
C LYS A 192 -17.07 -4.09 -4.33
N ILE A 193 -17.39 -2.85 -4.65
CA ILE A 193 -16.71 -1.63 -4.28
C ILE A 193 -17.38 -1.09 -3.01
N VAL A 194 -16.61 -0.94 -1.95
CA VAL A 194 -17.02 -0.22 -0.74
C VAL A 194 -16.59 1.23 -0.90
N LEU A 195 -17.56 2.11 -1.17
CA LEU A 195 -17.32 3.52 -1.38
C LEU A 195 -17.33 4.27 -0.04
N LEU A 196 -16.19 4.81 0.34
CA LEU A 196 -16.01 5.64 1.54
C LEU A 196 -15.88 7.11 1.13
N THR A 197 -16.34 8.03 1.96
CA THR A 197 -16.28 9.48 1.68
C THR A 197 -15.67 10.25 2.85
N ARG A 198 -14.85 11.25 2.55
CA ARG A 198 -14.41 12.28 3.50
C ARG A 198 -15.41 13.43 3.44
N GLY A 199 -16.41 13.43 4.32
CA GLY A 199 -17.53 14.36 4.35
C GLY A 199 -18.87 13.74 3.94
N ASP A 200 -19.92 14.55 4.06
CA ASP A 200 -21.29 14.20 3.72
C ASP A 200 -21.52 14.35 2.21
N PHE A 201 -21.30 13.27 1.46
CA PHE A 201 -21.57 13.23 0.01
C PHE A 201 -23.04 12.89 -0.18
N LEU A 202 -23.91 13.85 0.08
CA LEU A 202 -25.36 13.72 0.03
C LEU A 202 -25.92 14.33 -1.25
N PHE A 203 -26.88 13.68 -1.88
CA PHE A 203 -27.63 14.24 -3.00
C PHE A 203 -29.15 14.09 -2.77
N LYS A 204 -29.96 14.86 -3.49
CA LYS A 204 -31.42 14.73 -3.49
C LYS A 204 -31.90 14.29 -4.85
N GLU A 205 -32.74 13.27 -4.89
CA GLU A 205 -33.46 12.90 -6.10
C GLU A 205 -34.75 13.72 -6.19
N PRO A 206 -35.22 14.12 -7.38
CA PRO A 206 -36.47 14.89 -7.51
C PRO A 206 -37.70 14.23 -6.89
N ILE A 207 -37.68 12.89 -6.76
CA ILE A 207 -38.79 12.08 -6.27
C ILE A 207 -38.73 11.87 -4.74
N TYR A 208 -37.53 11.94 -4.13
CA TYR A 208 -37.34 11.68 -2.70
C TYR A 208 -36.93 12.95 -1.96
N ASN A 209 -37.70 13.29 -0.92
CA ASN A 209 -37.37 14.46 -0.07
C ASN A 209 -36.15 14.23 0.84
N ASN A 210 -35.78 12.97 1.09
CA ASN A 210 -34.68 12.64 1.99
C ASN A 210 -33.34 12.61 1.21
N PRO A 211 -32.28 13.22 1.73
CA PRO A 211 -30.96 13.14 1.12
C PRO A 211 -30.45 11.68 1.13
N ILE A 212 -29.83 11.27 0.03
CA ILE A 212 -29.23 9.95 -0.17
C ILE A 212 -27.72 10.11 -0.16
N SER A 213 -27.01 9.23 0.55
CA SER A 213 -25.55 9.25 0.57
C SER A 213 -24.97 8.48 -0.61
N VAL A 214 -23.96 9.04 -1.27
CA VAL A 214 -23.20 8.39 -2.35
C VAL A 214 -22.39 7.21 -1.81
N GLY A 215 -21.83 7.34 -0.61
CA GLY A 215 -20.99 6.33 0.04
C GLY A 215 -21.12 6.35 1.56
N LYS A 216 -20.25 5.61 2.25
CA LYS A 216 -20.18 5.60 3.72
C LYS A 216 -19.21 6.67 4.21
N LYS A 217 -19.67 7.49 5.15
CA LYS A 217 -18.84 8.54 5.72
C LYS A 217 -17.77 7.95 6.61
N LEU A 218 -16.52 8.13 6.19
CA LEU A 218 -15.33 7.87 6.99
C LEU A 218 -14.47 9.13 6.95
N ASP A 219 -14.79 10.06 7.84
CA ASP A 219 -14.09 11.34 7.95
C ASP A 219 -12.69 11.11 8.50
N ILE A 220 -11.68 11.33 7.66
CA ILE A 220 -10.30 11.41 8.14
C ILE A 220 -10.16 12.79 8.81
N PRO A 221 -9.93 12.86 10.13
CA PRO A 221 -9.71 14.13 10.79
C PRO A 221 -8.52 14.84 10.13
N GLU A 222 -8.66 16.13 9.87
CA GLU A 222 -7.55 16.92 9.33
C GLU A 222 -6.40 16.88 10.34
N MET A 223 -5.31 16.23 9.93
CA MET A 223 -4.05 16.37 10.63
C MET A 223 -3.40 17.60 10.01
N GLY A 224 -3.43 18.70 10.77
CA GLY A 224 -2.91 19.99 10.33
C GLY A 224 -1.47 19.90 9.82
N SER A 225 -0.95 20.99 9.27
CA SER A 225 0.42 21.07 8.77
C SER A 225 1.44 21.01 9.92
N CYS A 226 1.68 19.82 10.47
CA CYS A 226 2.79 19.57 11.38
C CYS A 226 4.08 19.80 10.59
N ASN A 227 4.70 20.95 10.80
CA ASN A 227 5.91 21.34 10.09
C ASN A 227 7.13 20.96 10.96
N ASP A 228 8.33 21.02 10.36
CA ASP A 228 9.59 20.68 11.02
C ASP A 228 9.75 21.43 12.37
N HIS A 229 9.31 22.68 12.47
CA HIS A 229 9.40 23.47 13.70
C HIS A 229 8.46 22.93 14.77
N SER A 230 7.24 22.54 14.43
CA SER A 230 6.26 21.95 15.36
C SER A 230 6.78 20.68 16.03
N TRP A 231 7.55 19.88 15.29
CA TRP A 231 8.09 18.62 15.81
C TRP A 231 9.35 18.82 16.67
N TYR A 232 10.25 19.73 16.29
CA TYR A 232 11.49 19.98 17.04
C TYR A 232 11.31 20.98 18.20
N SER A 233 10.27 21.84 18.17
CA SER A 233 10.00 22.77 19.27
C SER A 233 9.44 22.03 20.48
N HIS A 234 10.29 21.88 21.50
CA HIS A 234 9.99 21.45 22.88
C HIS A 234 9.81 19.93 23.11
N ILE A 235 10.91 19.20 22.96
CA ILE A 235 11.15 17.77 23.26
C ILE A 235 10.96 17.39 24.77
N ASN A 236 10.48 18.28 25.64
CA ASN A 236 10.33 18.01 27.08
C ASN A 236 8.87 17.95 27.58
N LEU A 237 7.88 17.87 26.69
CA LEU A 237 6.50 17.63 27.09
C LEU A 237 6.27 16.14 27.30
N THR A 238 6.51 15.68 28.52
CA THR A 238 6.16 14.33 28.95
C THR A 238 4.67 14.28 29.28
N TYR A 239 3.87 13.69 28.40
CA TYR A 239 2.47 13.41 28.70
C TYR A 239 2.36 12.26 29.70
N PRO A 240 1.58 12.39 30.79
CA PRO A 240 1.37 11.28 31.69
C PRO A 240 0.72 10.13 30.92
N ALA A 241 1.36 8.95 30.94
CA ALA A 241 0.99 7.87 30.04
C ALA A 241 -0.48 7.43 30.16
N THR A 242 -1.09 7.58 31.34
CA THR A 242 -2.47 7.17 31.63
C THR A 242 -3.48 8.31 31.73
N LYS A 243 -3.07 9.58 31.56
CA LYS A 243 -3.97 10.73 31.77
C LYS A 243 -4.42 11.37 30.45
N LEU A 244 -5.61 11.96 30.52
CA LEU A 244 -6.08 12.95 29.57
C LEU A 244 -5.45 14.31 29.92
N THR A 245 -4.91 15.00 28.92
CA THR A 245 -4.48 16.39 29.00
C THR A 245 -5.32 17.22 28.03
N GLU A 246 -6.06 18.21 28.53
CA GLU A 246 -6.82 19.16 27.71
C GLU A 246 -5.93 20.37 27.39
N ILE A 247 -5.82 20.71 26.11
CA ILE A 247 -5.04 21.85 25.61
C ILE A 247 -6.00 22.81 24.92
N HIS A 248 -6.01 24.05 25.40
CA HIS A 248 -6.77 25.13 24.78
C HIS A 248 -5.90 25.86 23.76
N LYS A 249 -6.30 25.83 22.49
CA LYS A 249 -5.82 26.77 21.49
C LYS A 249 -6.30 28.18 21.89
N PRO A 250 -5.40 29.15 22.03
CA PRO A 250 -5.79 30.53 22.30
C PRO A 250 -6.69 31.07 21.17
N LEU A 251 -7.87 31.57 21.55
CA LEU A 251 -8.95 31.97 20.63
C LEU A 251 -8.66 33.25 19.83
N ASN A 252 -7.69 34.06 20.25
CA ASN A 252 -7.47 35.43 19.74
C ASN A 252 -6.01 35.70 19.40
N TYR A 253 -5.43 34.95 18.45
CA TYR A 253 -4.16 35.36 17.86
C TYR A 253 -4.39 36.25 16.63
N PRO A 254 -3.62 37.34 16.45
CA PRO A 254 -3.53 38.05 15.18
C PRO A 254 -3.23 37.05 14.05
N LYS A 255 -3.70 37.31 12.83
CA LYS A 255 -3.42 36.44 11.66
C LYS A 255 -1.93 36.13 11.49
N ASP A 256 -1.07 37.03 11.97
CA ASP A 256 0.39 36.93 11.88
C ASP A 256 0.99 36.00 12.96
N ALA A 257 0.21 35.62 13.98
CA ALA A 257 0.57 34.64 15.00
C ALA A 257 -0.01 33.24 14.72
N ILE A 258 -0.65 33.04 13.56
CA ILE A 258 -1.06 31.71 13.07
C ILE A 258 0.15 30.77 12.94
N ASP A 259 1.33 31.32 12.61
CA ASP A 259 2.59 30.56 12.59
C ASP A 259 2.97 30.00 13.97
N TYR A 260 2.52 30.61 15.07
CA TYR A 260 2.78 30.12 16.43
C TYR A 260 1.88 28.94 16.81
N VAL A 261 0.60 28.96 16.40
CA VAL A 261 -0.35 27.85 16.67
C VAL A 261 -0.01 26.61 15.84
N ASN A 262 0.63 26.79 14.68
CA ASN A 262 1.14 25.68 13.89
C ASN A 262 2.35 24.99 14.55
N ASN A 263 2.94 25.51 15.63
CA ASN A 263 4.13 24.94 16.27
C ASN A 263 3.83 24.05 17.50
N PHE A 264 2.56 23.72 17.77
CA PHE A 264 2.24 22.76 18.83
C PHE A 264 2.55 21.33 18.37
N HIS A 265 3.53 20.68 19.00
CA HIS A 265 3.90 19.27 18.78
C HIS A 265 2.69 18.33 18.83
N GLU A 266 1.68 18.70 19.61
CA GLU A 266 0.44 17.97 19.83
C GLU A 266 -0.47 17.93 18.60
N THR A 267 -0.28 18.86 17.67
CA THR A 267 -0.93 18.83 16.35
C THR A 267 -0.48 17.64 15.53
N CYS A 268 0.70 17.09 15.84
CA CYS A 268 1.31 15.99 15.15
C CYS A 268 0.90 14.62 15.70
N PHE A 269 0.20 14.51 16.84
CA PHE A 269 -0.23 13.19 17.34
C PHE A 269 -1.32 12.57 16.46
N PRO A 270 -1.29 11.25 16.23
CA PRO A 270 -2.37 10.53 15.55
C PRO A 270 -3.74 10.87 16.14
N ARG A 271 -4.73 11.01 15.27
CA ARG A 271 -6.05 11.50 15.63
C ARG A 271 -7.05 10.37 15.78
N ILE A 272 -7.74 10.34 16.91
CA ILE A 272 -8.86 9.42 17.10
C ILE A 272 -10.17 10.09 16.72
N LYS A 273 -11.05 9.32 16.08
CA LYS A 273 -12.48 9.59 16.06
C LYS A 273 -13.18 8.50 16.84
N ILE A 274 -13.95 8.92 17.83
CA ILE A 274 -14.87 8.06 18.56
C ILE A 274 -16.23 8.23 17.90
N SER A 275 -16.70 7.21 17.17
CA SER A 275 -18.02 7.27 16.52
C SER A 275 -19.13 6.87 17.49
N ILE A 276 -20.27 7.53 17.37
CA ILE A 276 -21.52 7.15 18.05
C ILE A 276 -22.03 5.81 17.51
N GLU A 277 -21.71 5.49 16.26
CA GLU A 277 -22.12 4.25 15.57
C GLU A 277 -21.30 3.03 15.99
N GLY A 278 -20.45 3.16 17.00
CA GLY A 278 -19.71 2.07 17.62
C GLY A 278 -18.34 1.77 17.01
N TYR A 279 -17.99 2.38 15.87
CA TYR A 279 -16.67 2.23 15.25
C TYR A 279 -15.71 3.35 15.64
N ASN A 280 -14.58 3.00 16.22
CA ASN A 280 -13.52 3.94 16.54
C ASN A 280 -12.42 3.83 15.49
N TYR A 281 -11.86 4.95 15.05
CA TYR A 281 -10.72 4.92 14.14
C TYR A 281 -9.61 5.88 14.55
N LEU A 282 -8.38 5.40 14.43
CA LEU A 282 -7.15 6.11 14.68
C LEU A 282 -6.50 6.44 13.34
N VAL A 283 -6.08 7.69 13.14
CA VAL A 283 -5.54 8.14 11.87
C VAL A 283 -4.18 8.79 12.09
N GLN A 284 -3.20 8.42 11.25
CA GLN A 284 -1.93 9.10 11.11
C GLN A 284 -1.82 9.59 9.65
N ASP A 285 -1.94 10.90 9.43
CA ASP A 285 -1.93 11.57 8.11
C ASP A 285 -1.09 12.85 8.14
N ASN A 286 -0.03 12.90 8.95
CA ASN A 286 0.93 14.01 8.88
C ASN A 286 1.81 13.82 7.64
N TYR A 287 1.41 14.40 6.52
CA TYR A 287 2.13 14.31 5.26
C TYR A 287 3.26 15.34 5.11
N ILE A 288 3.36 16.32 6.01
CA ILE A 288 4.37 17.41 5.94
C ILE A 288 5.64 17.10 6.75
N LEU A 289 5.61 16.04 7.57
CA LEU A 289 6.73 15.68 8.43
C LEU A 289 8.02 15.41 7.64
N PRO A 290 9.18 15.79 8.18
CA PRO A 290 10.44 15.32 7.66
C PRO A 290 10.53 13.79 7.77
N LYS A 291 11.38 13.22 6.91
CA LYS A 291 11.41 11.77 6.61
C LYS A 291 11.63 10.89 7.84
N GLU A 292 12.51 11.29 8.76
CA GLU A 292 12.81 10.47 9.95
C GLU A 292 11.68 10.54 10.99
N GLU A 293 11.07 11.72 11.13
CA GLU A 293 9.95 12.01 12.01
C GLU A 293 8.68 11.31 11.51
N LYS A 294 8.45 11.34 10.20
CA LYS A 294 7.39 10.57 9.54
C LYS A 294 7.56 9.08 9.83
N TRP A 295 8.77 8.54 9.68
CA TRP A 295 9.02 7.15 10.01
C TRP A 295 8.79 6.86 11.50
N SER A 296 9.25 7.74 12.40
CA SER A 296 9.03 7.58 13.85
C SER A 296 7.54 7.47 14.17
N ILE A 297 6.72 8.40 13.69
CA ILE A 297 5.28 8.37 14.00
C ILE A 297 4.57 7.17 13.38
N ILE A 298 4.96 6.73 12.17
CA ILE A 298 4.44 5.50 11.56
C ILE A 298 4.73 4.32 12.49
N LYS A 299 5.98 4.16 12.89
CA LYS A 299 6.44 3.07 13.76
C LYS A 299 5.76 3.12 15.14
N ASP A 300 5.69 4.31 15.74
CA ASP A 300 5.09 4.49 17.06
C ASP A 300 3.58 4.26 17.05
N THR A 301 2.91 4.57 15.93
CA THR A 301 1.51 4.21 15.70
C THR A 301 1.33 2.70 15.55
N ILE A 302 2.28 1.98 14.94
CA ILE A 302 2.23 0.51 14.87
C ILE A 302 2.48 -0.12 16.25
N ASP A 303 3.34 0.48 17.07
CA ASP A 303 3.81 -0.07 18.35
C ASP A 303 3.01 0.35 19.59
N ASN A 304 2.02 1.22 19.47
CA ASN A 304 1.37 1.88 20.61
C ASN A 304 2.34 2.71 21.49
N ASN A 305 3.30 3.38 20.86
CA ASN A 305 4.30 4.18 21.58
C ASN A 305 4.01 5.68 21.56
N THR A 306 2.95 6.12 20.87
CA THR A 306 2.57 7.54 20.76
C THR A 306 1.27 7.83 21.50
N PRO A 307 1.16 8.99 22.17
CA PRO A 307 -0.13 9.56 22.55
C PRO A 307 -1.04 9.75 21.34
N THR A 308 -2.34 9.86 21.59
CA THR A 308 -3.33 10.15 20.57
C THR A 308 -4.08 11.44 20.88
N GLY A 309 -4.43 12.18 19.84
CA GLY A 309 -5.18 13.43 19.94
C GLY A 309 -6.65 13.26 19.55
N TYR A 310 -7.53 14.00 20.21
CA TYR A 310 -8.92 14.15 19.87
C TYR A 310 -9.27 15.64 19.82
N GLU A 311 -9.74 16.10 18.66
CA GLU A 311 -10.23 17.46 18.49
C GLU A 311 -11.68 17.51 18.97
N LYS A 312 -11.89 18.14 20.12
CA LYS A 312 -13.22 18.31 20.73
C LYS A 312 -13.99 19.42 20.03
N ASP A 313 -13.30 20.51 19.74
CA ASP A 313 -13.75 21.63 18.92
C ASP A 313 -12.52 22.35 18.34
N LYS A 314 -12.74 23.40 17.53
CA LYS A 314 -11.65 24.16 16.88
C LYS A 314 -10.65 24.77 17.87
N ALA A 315 -11.01 24.91 19.14
CA ALA A 315 -10.23 25.54 20.19
C ALA A 315 -9.68 24.56 21.23
N ILE A 316 -10.14 23.30 21.28
CA ILE A 316 -9.78 22.35 22.36
C ILE A 316 -9.28 21.03 21.80
N PHE A 317 -8.07 20.66 22.22
CA PHE A 317 -7.39 19.42 21.88
C PHE A 317 -7.20 18.57 23.13
N ASN A 318 -7.75 17.37 23.10
CA ASN A 318 -7.55 16.37 24.14
C ASN A 318 -6.42 15.43 23.72
N ILE A 319 -5.47 15.20 24.61
CA ILE A 319 -4.36 14.26 24.40
C ILE A 319 -4.50 13.13 25.39
N TYR A 320 -4.67 11.94 24.86
CA TYR A 320 -4.68 10.71 25.62
C TYR A 320 -3.27 10.14 25.60
N GLY A 321 -2.67 9.96 26.78
CA GLY A 321 -1.39 9.26 26.90
C GLY A 321 -1.43 7.87 26.27
N LYS A 322 -0.27 7.30 25.95
CA LYS A 322 -0.14 6.01 25.26
C LYS A 322 -0.81 4.81 25.97
N ASP A 323 -0.92 4.86 27.30
CA ASP A 323 -1.53 3.81 28.12
C ASP A 323 -2.98 4.16 28.52
N HIS A 324 -3.49 5.31 28.10
CA HIS A 324 -4.88 5.71 28.34
C HIS A 324 -5.83 4.78 27.54
N SER A 325 -7.00 4.43 28.10
CA SER A 325 -7.95 3.48 27.48
C SER A 325 -8.35 3.86 26.05
N ASN A 326 -8.59 5.13 25.78
CA ASN A 326 -8.90 5.62 24.42
C ASN A 326 -7.74 5.47 23.41
N THR A 327 -6.48 5.39 23.87
CA THR A 327 -5.33 5.10 23.00
C THR A 327 -5.12 3.60 22.88
N SER A 328 -5.05 2.91 24.02
CA SER A 328 -4.73 1.47 24.07
C SER A 328 -5.83 0.58 23.47
N MET A 329 -7.08 1.05 23.38
CA MET A 329 -8.17 0.28 22.76
C MET A 329 -7.91 -0.09 21.30
N PHE A 330 -7.07 0.67 20.56
CA PHE A 330 -6.70 0.39 19.17
C PHE A 330 -5.74 -0.80 19.02
N TYR A 331 -5.19 -1.28 20.13
CA TYR A 331 -4.23 -2.37 20.19
C TYR A 331 -4.78 -3.59 20.95
N ASP A 332 -6.03 -3.49 21.41
CA ASP A 332 -6.77 -4.61 21.94
C ASP A 332 -7.20 -5.54 20.80
N LYS A 333 -6.62 -6.74 20.77
CA LYS A 333 -6.88 -7.77 19.75
C LYS A 333 -8.32 -8.29 19.78
N ASP A 334 -8.98 -8.18 20.92
CA ASP A 334 -10.36 -8.62 21.09
C ASP A 334 -11.36 -7.54 20.64
N ASN A 335 -10.91 -6.29 20.48
CA ASN A 335 -11.73 -5.20 19.98
C ASN A 335 -11.88 -5.28 18.46
N LYS A 336 -13.10 -5.58 18.02
CA LYS A 336 -13.46 -5.73 16.61
C LYS A 336 -13.96 -4.44 15.96
N ASN A 337 -14.20 -3.39 16.75
CA ASN A 337 -14.83 -2.14 16.29
C ASN A 337 -13.82 -0.99 16.19
N ILE A 338 -12.56 -1.32 15.97
CA ILE A 338 -11.46 -0.37 15.81
C ILE A 338 -10.84 -0.50 14.43
N LEU A 339 -10.31 0.61 13.91
CA LEU A 339 -9.50 0.68 12.70
C LEU A 339 -8.34 1.65 12.93
N THR A 340 -7.14 1.33 12.49
CA THR A 340 -6.06 2.30 12.35
C THR A 340 -5.77 2.54 10.87
N ILE A 341 -5.76 3.81 10.44
CA ILE A 341 -5.42 4.20 9.07
C ILE A 341 -4.11 4.98 9.13
N ASN A 342 -3.05 4.40 8.57
CA ASN A 342 -1.70 4.93 8.66
C ASN A 342 -1.22 5.31 7.27
N PHE A 343 -1.10 6.61 7.00
CA PHE A 343 -0.65 7.13 5.73
C PHE A 343 0.88 7.23 5.73
N MET A 344 1.52 6.65 4.73
CA MET A 344 2.99 6.59 4.61
C MET A 344 3.54 7.70 3.71
N ASN A 345 2.66 8.45 3.05
CA ASN A 345 2.98 9.52 2.12
C ASN A 345 3.72 10.69 2.80
N ILE A 346 4.58 11.36 2.02
CA ILE A 346 5.23 12.61 2.39
C ILE A 346 5.05 13.59 1.23
N GLN A 347 4.48 14.76 1.50
CA GLN A 347 4.42 15.85 0.54
C GLN A 347 5.83 16.33 0.23
N ALA A 348 6.14 16.42 -1.06
CA ALA A 348 7.34 17.12 -1.49
C ALA A 348 7.18 18.61 -1.20
N ALA A 349 7.75 19.09 -0.10
CA ALA A 349 8.03 20.51 0.05
C ALA A 349 8.94 20.96 -1.11
N LYS A 350 9.05 22.27 -1.37
CA LYS A 350 9.99 22.88 -2.34
C LYS A 350 11.49 22.66 -2.00
N LYS A 351 11.83 21.52 -1.37
CA LYS A 351 13.16 21.07 -0.98
C LYS A 351 13.81 20.48 -2.24
N PHE A 352 14.80 21.21 -2.74
CA PHE A 352 15.53 21.07 -4.01
C PHE A 352 16.19 19.69 -4.29
N LEU A 353 15.98 18.65 -3.47
CA LEU A 353 16.82 17.45 -3.47
C LEU A 353 16.08 16.10 -3.51
N ARG A 354 14.77 16.01 -3.23
CA ARG A 354 14.07 14.70 -3.22
C ARG A 354 12.63 14.79 -3.74
N SER A 355 12.28 13.86 -4.63
CA SER A 355 10.91 13.68 -5.15
C SER A 355 10.05 12.86 -4.18
N ILE A 356 8.72 12.94 -4.33
CA ILE A 356 7.75 12.10 -3.58
C ILE A 356 8.16 10.61 -3.66
N LYS A 357 8.52 10.14 -4.85
CA LYS A 357 9.01 8.76 -5.07
C LYS A 357 10.27 8.44 -4.23
N GLY A 358 11.18 9.39 -4.07
CA GLY A 358 12.38 9.21 -3.25
C GLY A 358 12.07 9.08 -1.76
N PHE A 359 11.09 9.83 -1.25
CA PHE A 359 10.59 9.67 0.12
C PHE A 359 9.83 8.36 0.30
N ALA A 360 8.94 8.05 -0.63
CA ALA A 360 8.15 6.82 -0.64
C ALA A 360 9.04 5.58 -0.58
N ASN A 361 10.09 5.50 -1.40
CA ASN A 361 11.03 4.38 -1.36
C ASN A 361 11.68 4.20 0.02
N ASP A 362 12.17 5.29 0.65
CA ASP A 362 12.79 5.22 1.97
C ASP A 362 11.82 4.73 3.06
N ILE A 363 10.59 5.26 3.07
CA ILE A 363 9.55 4.87 4.03
C ILE A 363 9.10 3.43 3.78
N ASN A 364 8.91 3.04 2.52
CA ASN A 364 8.49 1.69 2.13
C ASN A 364 9.55 0.64 2.49
N ASP A 365 10.84 0.92 2.27
CA ASP A 365 11.94 0.02 2.63
C ASP A 365 12.03 -0.17 4.15
N LYS A 366 11.94 0.93 4.91
CA LYS A 366 11.90 0.88 6.38
C LYS A 366 10.68 0.12 6.88
N LEU A 367 9.51 0.34 6.31
CA LEU A 367 8.29 -0.40 6.65
C LEU A 367 8.46 -1.88 6.35
N TYR A 368 8.97 -2.24 5.17
CA TYR A 368 9.21 -3.63 4.79
C TYR A 368 10.13 -4.34 5.79
N ASP A 369 11.28 -3.74 6.10
CA ASP A 369 12.23 -4.28 7.08
C ASP A 369 11.64 -4.38 8.48
N TYR A 370 10.84 -3.39 8.87
CA TYR A 370 10.15 -3.39 10.15
C TYR A 370 9.15 -4.53 10.28
N LEU A 371 8.36 -4.75 9.22
CA LEU A 371 7.36 -5.81 9.18
C LEU A 371 7.97 -7.21 9.14
N LYS A 372 9.23 -7.40 8.71
CA LYS A 372 9.90 -8.73 8.70
C LYS A 372 9.88 -9.42 10.06
N ASN A 373 9.97 -8.66 11.13
CA ASN A 373 10.02 -9.17 12.50
C ASN A 373 8.67 -9.08 13.23
N LYS A 374 7.61 -8.63 12.55
CA LYS A 374 6.25 -8.52 13.11
C LYS A 374 5.38 -9.60 12.48
N SER A 375 4.93 -10.55 13.30
CA SER A 375 4.07 -11.64 12.86
C SER A 375 2.58 -11.27 12.85
N ASN A 376 2.19 -10.23 13.59
CA ASN A 376 0.81 -9.80 13.69
C ASN A 376 0.74 -8.30 13.93
N ILE A 377 -0.04 -7.63 13.08
CA ILE A 377 -0.49 -6.26 13.27
C ILE A 377 -2.02 -6.31 13.23
N HIS A 378 -2.64 -5.59 14.15
CA HIS A 378 -4.09 -5.64 14.33
C HIS A 378 -4.76 -4.45 13.63
N ASN A 379 -5.72 -4.73 12.75
CA ASN A 379 -6.68 -3.77 12.21
C ASN A 379 -6.07 -2.51 11.58
N GLN A 380 -5.10 -2.66 10.67
CA GLN A 380 -4.41 -1.54 10.03
C GLN A 380 -4.60 -1.44 8.53
N TRP A 381 -5.06 -0.27 8.07
CA TRP A 381 -4.98 0.11 6.67
C TRP A 381 -3.76 0.99 6.45
N MET A 382 -2.84 0.53 5.61
CA MET A 382 -1.56 1.20 5.34
C MET A 382 -1.59 1.83 3.95
N ILE A 383 -1.67 3.15 3.89
CA ILE A 383 -1.87 3.90 2.63
C ILE A 383 -0.51 4.41 2.13
N LEU A 384 -0.08 3.95 0.96
CA LEU A 384 1.31 4.06 0.50
C LEU A 384 1.44 4.88 -0.79
N ASP A 385 2.52 5.63 -0.93
CA ASP A 385 3.00 6.09 -2.23
C ASP A 385 3.93 5.03 -2.84
N PHE A 386 3.78 4.72 -4.12
CA PHE A 386 4.66 3.81 -4.88
C PHE A 386 5.06 2.49 -4.16
N PRO A 387 4.12 1.74 -3.55
CA PRO A 387 4.48 0.51 -2.84
C PRO A 387 5.05 -0.55 -3.78
N SER A 388 6.06 -1.28 -3.32
CA SER A 388 6.56 -2.47 -4.02
C SER A 388 5.60 -3.65 -3.84
N PRO A 389 5.52 -4.59 -4.80
CA PRO A 389 4.75 -5.82 -4.62
C PRO A 389 5.12 -6.59 -3.36
N ASP A 390 6.41 -6.63 -3.00
CA ASP A 390 6.89 -7.35 -1.81
C ASP A 390 6.39 -6.70 -0.51
N LEU A 391 6.32 -5.36 -0.44
CA LEU A 391 5.74 -4.66 0.71
C LEU A 391 4.23 -4.89 0.81
N ILE A 392 3.51 -4.86 -0.31
CA ILE A 392 2.07 -5.18 -0.35
C ILE A 392 1.83 -6.59 0.19
N CYS A 393 2.61 -7.57 -0.30
CA CYS A 393 2.56 -8.94 0.19
C CYS A 393 2.84 -9.02 1.69
N ARG A 394 3.84 -8.26 2.17
CA ARG A 394 4.19 -8.29 3.58
C ARG A 394 3.09 -7.74 4.48
N ILE A 395 2.40 -6.67 4.07
CA ILE A 395 1.30 -6.07 4.84
C ILE A 395 0.13 -7.05 4.96
N ARG A 396 -0.29 -7.70 3.87
CA ARG A 396 -1.39 -8.67 3.95
C ARG A 396 -1.05 -9.87 4.84
N GLU A 397 0.22 -10.30 4.83
CA GLU A 397 0.72 -11.42 5.65
C GLU A 397 0.67 -11.12 7.16
N THR A 398 0.66 -9.84 7.57
CA THR A 398 0.51 -9.50 9.00
C THR A 398 -0.92 -9.64 9.50
N THR A 399 -1.90 -9.92 8.63
CA THR A 399 -3.28 -10.21 9.05
C THR A 399 -3.31 -11.58 9.73
N ASN A 400 -3.33 -11.59 11.07
CA ASN A 400 -3.28 -12.83 11.86
C ASN A 400 -4.60 -13.59 11.80
N ASN A 401 -4.75 -14.41 10.77
CA ASN A 401 -5.96 -15.20 10.54
C ASN A 401 -5.80 -16.68 10.88
N GLY A 402 -4.73 -17.07 11.58
CA GLY A 402 -4.43 -18.49 11.76
C GLY A 402 -4.21 -19.21 10.42
N LEU A 403 -3.91 -18.47 9.35
CA LEU A 403 -3.39 -19.03 8.12
C LEU A 403 -2.04 -19.65 8.51
N THR A 404 -2.04 -20.97 8.69
CA THR A 404 -0.82 -21.76 8.69
C THR A 404 -0.11 -21.38 7.41
N LYS A 405 1.04 -20.71 7.56
CA LYS A 405 1.95 -20.43 6.46
C LYS A 405 2.06 -21.74 5.69
N ARG A 406 1.51 -21.83 4.47
CA ARG A 406 1.80 -22.97 3.59
C ARG A 406 3.31 -23.07 3.62
N SER A 407 3.85 -24.21 4.03
CA SER A 407 5.29 -24.36 4.21
C SER A 407 5.99 -24.03 2.89
N GLU A 408 6.43 -22.79 2.73
CA GLU A 408 7.18 -22.32 1.55
C GLU A 408 8.42 -23.20 1.33
N ILE A 409 8.90 -23.84 2.40
CA ILE A 409 9.98 -24.81 2.42
C ILE A 409 9.70 -26.02 1.51
N GLN A 410 8.45 -26.45 1.32
CA GLN A 410 8.16 -27.58 0.42
C GLN A 410 8.19 -27.21 -1.06
N ASN A 411 8.11 -25.92 -1.41
CA ASN A 411 8.10 -25.47 -2.81
C ASN A 411 9.44 -24.89 -3.27
N ASN A 412 10.35 -24.55 -2.35
CA ASN A 412 11.66 -23.96 -2.67
C ASN A 412 12.81 -24.98 -2.66
N ALA A 413 12.49 -26.27 -2.69
CA ALA A 413 13.45 -27.36 -2.86
C ALA A 413 13.31 -27.98 -4.25
N ILE A 414 14.34 -27.88 -5.10
CA ILE A 414 14.40 -28.63 -6.35
C ILE A 414 15.20 -29.91 -6.10
N GLN A 415 14.60 -31.07 -6.38
CA GLN A 415 15.35 -32.32 -6.40
C GLN A 415 16.03 -32.50 -7.77
N VAL A 416 17.36 -32.58 -7.79
CA VAL A 416 18.15 -32.86 -8.99
C VAL A 416 19.01 -34.09 -8.72
N GLY A 417 18.56 -35.26 -9.18
CA GLY A 417 19.12 -36.55 -8.76
C GLY A 417 18.89 -36.79 -7.27
N ASP A 418 19.95 -37.12 -6.53
CA ASP A 418 19.91 -37.38 -5.08
C ASP A 418 20.04 -36.11 -4.22
N TYR A 419 20.11 -34.93 -4.85
CA TYR A 419 20.33 -33.66 -4.16
C TYR A 419 19.04 -32.87 -4.04
N LEU A 420 18.78 -32.36 -2.83
CA LEU A 420 17.70 -31.44 -2.52
C LEU A 420 18.27 -30.02 -2.49
N ILE A 421 17.89 -29.16 -3.43
CA ILE A 421 18.45 -27.81 -3.61
C ILE A 421 17.47 -26.77 -3.10
N TYR A 422 17.78 -26.13 -1.98
CA TYR A 422 17.02 -24.98 -1.47
C TYR A 422 17.35 -23.70 -2.26
N LEU A 423 16.33 -23.00 -2.76
CA LEU A 423 16.47 -21.84 -3.66
C LEU A 423 16.64 -20.49 -2.94
N ASP A 424 16.38 -20.42 -1.63
CA ASP A 424 16.43 -19.16 -0.85
C ASP A 424 17.80 -18.89 -0.19
N LEU A 425 18.90 -19.41 -0.74
CA LEU A 425 20.22 -19.19 -0.16
C LEU A 425 20.87 -17.91 -0.70
N TYR A 426 21.23 -17.01 0.22
CA TYR A 426 22.02 -15.81 -0.02
C TYR A 426 23.37 -16.17 -0.64
N TYR A 427 23.68 -15.59 -1.80
CA TYR A 427 25.01 -15.69 -2.41
C TYR A 427 25.95 -14.68 -1.75
N TYR A 428 27.10 -15.14 -1.30
CA TYR A 428 28.23 -14.28 -0.92
C TYR A 428 29.23 -14.26 -2.08
N ILE A 429 29.44 -13.09 -2.66
CA ILE A 429 30.48 -12.85 -3.66
C ILE A 429 31.71 -12.32 -2.90
N GLN A 430 32.80 -13.08 -2.92
CA GLN A 430 34.08 -12.63 -2.36
C GLN A 430 35.07 -12.43 -3.52
N THR A 431 35.49 -11.18 -3.72
CA THR A 431 36.61 -10.85 -4.62
C THR A 431 37.92 -11.21 -3.94
N LEU A 432 38.73 -12.03 -4.59
CA LEU A 432 40.09 -12.32 -4.14
C LEU A 432 41.03 -11.23 -4.70
N PRO A 433 42.00 -10.72 -3.91
CA PRO A 433 43.00 -9.80 -4.44
C PRO A 433 43.80 -10.48 -5.55
N SER A 434 44.00 -9.76 -6.66
CA SER A 434 44.84 -10.20 -7.77
C SER A 434 46.29 -10.33 -7.33
N VAL A 435 47.01 -11.32 -7.88
CA VAL A 435 48.43 -11.56 -7.60
C VAL A 435 49.34 -10.78 -8.58
N SER A 436 48.79 -10.19 -9.65
CA SER A 436 49.51 -9.29 -10.57
C SER A 436 48.58 -8.29 -11.30
N ASP A 437 49.12 -7.18 -11.79
CA ASP A 437 48.38 -6.13 -12.52
C ASP A 437 47.90 -6.58 -13.92
N ASP A 438 48.40 -7.71 -14.42
CA ASP A 438 48.06 -8.26 -15.75
C ASP A 438 47.03 -9.41 -15.69
N ASP A 439 46.59 -9.82 -14.49
CA ASP A 439 45.64 -10.93 -14.33
C ASP A 439 44.17 -10.47 -14.32
N ILE A 440 43.34 -11.21 -15.07
CA ILE A 440 41.89 -11.01 -15.10
C ILE A 440 41.32 -11.35 -13.71
N PRO A 441 40.55 -10.46 -13.05
CA PRO A 441 39.97 -10.74 -11.74
C PRO A 441 39.09 -12.01 -11.81
N ALA A 442 39.39 -12.98 -10.96
CA ALA A 442 38.59 -14.20 -10.83
C ALA A 442 37.46 -13.97 -9.83
N CYS A 443 36.23 -14.27 -10.24
CA CYS A 443 35.06 -14.22 -9.38
C CYS A 443 34.86 -15.60 -8.70
N LEU A 444 34.90 -15.66 -7.37
CA LEU A 444 34.60 -16.88 -6.62
C LEU A 444 33.10 -16.92 -6.28
N GLN A 445 32.37 -17.90 -6.83
CA GLN A 445 31.00 -18.18 -6.41
C GLN A 445 31.00 -19.36 -5.44
N ARG A 446 30.59 -19.11 -4.19
CA ARG A 446 30.40 -20.15 -3.18
C ARG A 446 28.92 -20.51 -3.10
N LYS A 447 28.61 -21.81 -3.13
CA LYS A 447 27.27 -22.34 -2.90
C LYS A 447 27.35 -23.44 -1.86
N THR A 448 26.76 -23.24 -0.69
CA THR A 448 26.59 -24.32 0.29
C THR A 448 25.41 -25.19 -0.12
N ILE A 449 25.61 -26.49 -0.27
CA ILE A 449 24.58 -27.49 -0.61
C ILE A 449 24.44 -28.41 0.59
N ILE A 450 23.20 -28.71 0.98
CA ILE A 450 22.92 -29.67 2.05
C ILE A 450 22.37 -30.93 1.39
N ASN A 451 23.01 -32.08 1.64
CA ASN A 451 22.54 -33.35 1.09
C ASN A 451 21.30 -33.87 1.83
N SER A 452 20.71 -34.96 1.34
CA SER A 452 19.51 -35.60 1.92
C SER A 452 19.70 -36.09 3.36
N GLN A 453 20.94 -36.15 3.85
CA GLN A 453 21.30 -36.56 5.22
C GLN A 453 21.58 -35.36 6.13
N GLY A 454 21.34 -34.13 5.66
CA GLY A 454 21.59 -32.90 6.43
C GLY A 454 23.05 -32.46 6.49
N GLN A 455 23.94 -33.09 5.71
CA GLN A 455 25.35 -32.73 5.67
C GLN A 455 25.58 -31.58 4.69
N SER A 456 26.27 -30.54 5.17
CA SER A 456 26.64 -29.37 4.38
C SER A 456 27.92 -29.63 3.58
N GLN A 457 27.91 -29.30 2.29
CA GLN A 457 29.05 -29.32 1.39
C GLN A 457 29.15 -27.97 0.66
N GLU A 458 30.32 -27.32 0.72
CA GLU A 458 30.57 -26.13 -0.10
C GLU A 458 30.92 -26.54 -1.54
N LEU A 459 30.09 -26.12 -2.48
CA LEU A 459 30.35 -26.19 -3.90
C LEU A 459 30.99 -24.87 -4.33
N ILE A 460 32.29 -24.91 -4.60
CA ILE A 460 33.07 -23.76 -5.06
C ILE A 460 33.15 -23.85 -6.58
N LYS A 461 32.60 -22.86 -7.28
CA LYS A 461 32.77 -22.73 -8.72
C LYS A 461 33.71 -21.57 -9.01
N THR A 462 34.90 -21.88 -9.50
CA THR A 462 35.84 -20.91 -10.04
C THR A 462 35.56 -20.76 -11.54
N ASN A 463 35.41 -19.53 -12.03
CA ASN A 463 35.35 -19.26 -13.46
C ASN A 463 36.23 -18.06 -13.78
N ASN A 464 37.10 -18.21 -14.78
CA ASN A 464 38.08 -17.21 -15.22
C ASN A 464 37.44 -16.11 -16.08
N LYS A 465 36.12 -16.15 -16.31
CA LYS A 465 35.36 -15.10 -17.00
C LYS A 465 34.27 -14.57 -16.08
N CYS A 466 34.52 -13.44 -15.43
CA CYS A 466 33.44 -12.65 -14.84
C CYS A 466 32.51 -12.19 -15.97
N VAL A 467 31.28 -12.71 -16.00
CA VAL A 467 30.27 -12.27 -16.96
C VAL A 467 29.87 -10.84 -16.57
N ASN A 468 30.06 -9.90 -17.48
CA ASN A 468 29.81 -8.48 -17.25
C ASN A 468 28.30 -8.20 -17.23
N ASN A 469 27.66 -8.34 -16.06
CA ASN A 469 26.24 -7.99 -15.86
C ASN A 469 26.10 -6.93 -14.75
N LYS A 470 24.90 -6.35 -14.61
CA LYS A 470 24.63 -5.24 -13.67
C LYS A 470 24.94 -5.56 -12.19
N MET A 471 25.03 -6.85 -11.79
CA MET A 471 25.44 -7.21 -10.42
C MET A 471 26.95 -7.12 -10.18
N ASN A 472 27.77 -7.01 -11.23
CA ASN A 472 29.23 -6.93 -11.17
C ASN A 472 29.79 -5.51 -11.39
N LYS A 473 28.94 -4.47 -11.43
CA LYS A 473 29.36 -3.07 -11.67
C LYS A 473 29.60 -2.33 -10.37
N TRP A 474 30.74 -2.60 -9.73
CA TRP A 474 31.38 -1.64 -8.83
C TRP A 474 32.77 -1.37 -9.36
N PHE A 475 33.01 -0.14 -9.84
CA PHE A 475 34.33 0.35 -10.19
C PHE A 475 34.97 0.97 -8.95
N ILE A 476 36.14 0.49 -8.56
CA ILE A 476 37.00 1.17 -7.59
C ILE A 476 37.87 2.15 -8.38
N ARG A 477 37.87 3.43 -7.97
CA ARG A 477 38.85 4.43 -8.39
C ARG A 477 40.16 4.11 -7.68
N GLN A 478 41.22 3.79 -8.42
CA GLN A 478 42.57 3.72 -7.88
C GLN A 478 43.04 5.13 -7.49
N ASN A 479 43.65 5.26 -6.32
CA ASN A 479 44.62 6.32 -6.01
C ASN A 479 46.01 5.73 -6.18
#